data_AF-A0A0F5J866-F1
#
_entry.id   AF-A0A0F5J866-F1
#
_cell.length_a   1.000
_cell.length_b   1.000
_cell.length_c   1.000
_cell.angle_alpha   90.00
_cell.angle_beta   90.00
_cell.angle_gamma   90.00
#
_symmetry.space_group_name_H-M   'P 1'
#
loop_
_entity.id
_entity.type
_entity.pdbx_description
1 polymer ?
#
loop_
_entity_poly.entity_id
_entity_poly.type
_entity_poly.pdbx_seq_one_letter_code
_entity_poly.pdbx_strand_id
1 'polypeptide(L)'
;MSFVDLAHLKKKDIQGGVLTYVRRKTGKVLHIELLPEMIMIIRRYASEVKDSPYLFPLLTKDGAGYESALRLQNKRLKRVAKILGLNVKLTTHVARHSWATIARDKGVDYSYKFKINNHE
;
A
#
# COMPACT_ATOMS: atom_id res chain seq x y z
N MET A 1 -3.77 0.38 -4.55
CA MET A 1 -4.12 0.82 -3.19
C MET A 1 -4.12 2.35 -3.09
N SER A 2 -4.90 2.99 -2.21
CA SER A 2 -4.79 4.45 -1.94
C SER A 2 -3.91 4.70 -0.71
N PHE A 3 -3.41 5.92 -0.50
CA PHE A 3 -2.55 6.20 0.67
C PHE A 3 -3.30 6.01 2.00
N VAL A 4 -4.58 6.37 2.06
CA VAL A 4 -5.41 6.13 3.25
C VAL A 4 -5.58 4.64 3.54
N ASP A 5 -5.74 3.80 2.52
CA ASP A 5 -5.79 2.35 2.72
C ASP A 5 -4.45 1.86 3.30
N LEU A 6 -3.33 2.27 2.69
CA LEU A 6 -1.97 1.88 3.10
C LEU A 6 -1.66 2.28 4.55
N ALA A 7 -2.02 3.50 4.94
CA ALA A 7 -1.76 4.04 6.27
C ALA A 7 -2.50 3.27 7.38
N HIS A 8 -3.62 2.62 7.04
CA HIS A 8 -4.48 1.93 8.01
C HIS A 8 -4.36 0.41 7.96
N LEU A 9 -3.46 -0.15 7.14
CA LEU A 9 -3.21 -1.59 7.15
C LEU A 9 -2.65 -2.03 8.51
N LYS A 10 -3.20 -3.12 9.03
CA LYS A 10 -2.85 -3.69 10.33
C LYS A 10 -2.15 -5.02 10.19
N LYS A 11 -1.38 -5.40 11.20
CA LYS A 11 -0.69 -6.70 11.27
C LYS A 11 -1.66 -7.88 11.12
N LYS A 12 -2.83 -7.78 11.75
CA LYS A 12 -3.89 -8.80 11.68
C LYS A 12 -4.50 -8.98 10.28
N ASP A 13 -4.31 -8.01 9.40
CA ASP A 13 -4.82 -8.06 8.03
C ASP A 13 -4.00 -9.02 7.17
N ILE A 14 -2.84 -9.50 7.65
CA ILE A 14 -1.99 -10.49 6.98
C ILE A 14 -2.23 -11.87 7.59
N GLN A 15 -2.68 -12.82 6.78
CA GLN A 15 -2.85 -14.23 7.16
C GLN A 15 -2.46 -15.12 5.99
N GLY A 16 -1.66 -16.16 6.24
CA GLY A 16 -1.26 -17.12 5.19
C GLY A 16 -0.57 -16.49 3.97
N GLY A 17 0.18 -15.38 4.16
CA GLY A 17 0.81 -14.66 3.03
C GLY A 17 -0.13 -13.76 2.24
N VAL A 18 -1.39 -13.63 2.64
CA VAL A 18 -2.39 -12.78 1.99
C VAL A 18 -2.73 -11.58 2.87
N LEU A 19 -2.68 -10.38 2.30
CA LEU A 19 -3.16 -9.14 2.90
C LEU A 19 -4.63 -8.92 2.55
N THR A 20 -5.51 -9.00 3.54
CA THR A 20 -6.96 -8.80 3.39
C THR A 20 -7.41 -7.52 4.07
N TYR A 21 -8.01 -6.58 3.32
CA TYR A 21 -8.47 -5.31 3.90
C TYR A 21 -9.72 -4.75 3.21
N VAL A 22 -10.45 -3.89 3.91
CA VAL A 22 -11.61 -3.15 3.37
C VAL A 22 -11.15 -1.84 2.77
N ARG A 23 -11.37 -1.66 1.46
CA ARG A 23 -11.03 -0.43 0.77
C ARG A 23 -11.94 0.72 1.20
N ARG A 24 -11.36 1.78 1.77
CA ARG A 24 -12.14 2.90 2.33
C ARG A 24 -13.01 3.61 1.30
N LYS A 25 -12.53 3.79 0.08
CA LYS A 25 -13.28 4.48 -0.98
C LYS A 25 -14.58 3.77 -1.38
N THR A 26 -14.61 2.44 -1.31
CA THR A 26 -15.66 1.63 -1.94
C THR A 26 -16.31 0.60 -1.02
N GLY A 27 -15.82 0.41 0.21
CA GLY A 27 -16.29 -0.63 1.14
C GLY A 27 -15.97 -2.06 0.73
N LYS A 28 -15.46 -2.29 -0.49
CA LYS A 28 -15.10 -3.63 -0.99
C LYS A 28 -13.89 -4.20 -0.26
N VAL A 29 -13.98 -5.48 0.09
CA VAL A 29 -12.86 -6.29 0.58
C VAL A 29 -11.90 -6.60 -0.59
N LEU A 30 -10.61 -6.55 -0.34
CA LEU A 30 -9.54 -6.91 -1.28
C LEU A 30 -8.58 -7.89 -0.62
N HIS A 31 -8.07 -8.85 -1.40
CA HIS A 31 -7.18 -9.92 -0.95
C HIS A 31 -5.88 -9.91 -1.76
N ILE A 32 -4.81 -9.32 -1.27
CA ILE A 32 -3.57 -9.16 -2.03
C ILE A 32 -2.55 -10.19 -1.56
N GLU A 33 -2.10 -11.06 -2.46
CA GLU A 33 -0.97 -11.95 -2.17
C GLU A 33 0.31 -11.13 -1.97
N LEU A 34 1.03 -11.40 -0.88
CA LEU A 34 2.25 -10.70 -0.55
C LEU A 34 3.43 -11.30 -1.30
N LEU A 35 4.01 -10.50 -2.19
CA LEU A 35 5.27 -10.85 -2.85
C LEU A 35 6.45 -10.74 -1.87
N PRO A 36 7.55 -11.47 -2.11
CA PRO A 36 8.75 -11.41 -1.25
C PRO A 36 9.26 -9.99 -1.00
N GLU A 37 9.22 -9.11 -2.01
CA GLU A 37 9.63 -7.71 -1.92
C GLU A 37 8.71 -6.90 -1.00
N MET A 38 7.41 -7.19 -1.01
CA MET A 38 6.45 -6.56 -0.10
C MET A 38 6.73 -6.98 1.34
N ILE A 39 6.98 -8.28 1.57
CA ILE A 39 7.34 -8.82 2.88
C ILE A 39 8.63 -8.18 3.39
N MET A 40 9.64 -8.02 2.53
CA MET A 40 10.90 -7.36 2.88
C MET A 40 10.67 -5.91 3.33
N ILE A 41 9.81 -5.16 2.62
CA ILE A 41 9.46 -3.78 3.01
C ILE A 41 8.73 -3.78 4.35
N ILE A 42 7.75 -4.66 4.58
CA ILE A 42 7.02 -4.75 5.85
C ILE A 42 7.99 -5.06 7.00
N ARG A 43 8.89 -6.04 6.81
CA ARG A 43 9.89 -6.44 7.83
C ARG A 43 10.85 -5.30 8.17
N ARG A 44 11.24 -4.47 7.20
CA ARG A 44 12.11 -3.31 7.43
C ARG A 44 11.54 -2.35 8.49
N TYR A 45 10.22 -2.19 8.53
CA TYR A 45 9.54 -1.29 9.45
C TYR A 45 9.05 -1.96 10.74
N ALA A 46 9.22 -3.29 10.89
CA ALA A 46 8.59 -4.07 11.95
C ALA A 46 9.00 -3.63 13.37
N SER A 47 10.25 -3.20 13.57
CA SER A 47 10.76 -2.70 14.85
C SER A 47 10.12 -1.36 15.24
N GLU A 48 9.96 -0.43 14.28
CA GLU A 48 9.36 0.90 14.50
C GLU A 48 7.89 0.81 14.90
N VAL A 49 7.19 -0.25 14.47
CA VAL A 49 5.76 -0.46 14.77
C VAL A 49 5.53 -1.57 15.79
N LYS A 50 6.54 -2.03 16.54
CA LYS A 50 6.42 -3.18 17.46
C LYS A 50 5.18 -3.10 18.34
N ASP A 51 4.95 -1.95 18.97
CA ASP A 51 3.84 -1.73 19.90
C ASP A 51 2.62 -1.05 19.25
N SER A 52 2.56 -1.02 17.92
CA SER A 52 1.47 -0.45 17.13
C SER A 52 0.71 -1.56 16.40
N PRO A 53 -0.61 -1.43 16.16
CA PRO A 53 -1.35 -2.41 15.37
C PRO A 53 -1.04 -2.30 13.86
N TYR A 54 -0.49 -1.18 13.40
CA TYR A 54 -0.28 -0.88 11.98
C TYR A 54 0.95 -1.58 11.38
N LEU A 55 0.96 -1.77 10.07
CA LEU A 55 2.10 -2.32 9.33
C LEU A 55 3.23 -1.31 9.11
N PHE A 56 2.91 -0.02 9.09
CA PHE A 56 3.87 1.05 8.79
C PHE A 56 3.79 2.17 9.82
N PRO A 57 4.91 2.87 10.11
CA PRO A 57 4.97 3.96 11.08
C PRO A 57 4.41 5.26 10.48
N LEU A 58 3.15 5.20 10.04
CA LEU A 58 2.43 6.31 9.42
C LEU A 58 1.44 6.97 10.37
N LEU A 59 0.89 6.19 11.30
CA LEU A 59 -0.08 6.64 12.28
C LEU A 59 0.43 6.35 13.69
N THR A 60 -0.03 7.14 14.65
CA THR A 60 0.13 6.84 16.07
C THR A 60 -0.72 5.61 16.46
N LYS A 61 -0.49 5.02 17.64
CA LYS A 61 -1.18 3.78 18.06
C LYS A 61 -2.71 3.93 18.11
N ASP A 62 -3.19 5.13 18.43
CA ASP A 62 -4.59 5.57 18.44
C ASP A 62 -5.15 5.90 17.03
N GLY A 63 -4.31 5.86 15.98
CA GLY A 63 -4.73 6.10 14.60
C GLY A 63 -4.73 7.57 14.16
N ALA A 64 -4.14 8.47 14.95
CA ALA A 64 -3.98 9.87 14.59
C ALA A 64 -2.75 10.10 13.69
N GLY A 65 -2.65 11.29 13.12
CA GLY A 65 -1.48 11.74 12.35
C GLY A 65 -1.54 11.53 10.83
N TYR A 66 -2.68 11.07 10.29
CA TYR A 66 -2.84 10.80 8.85
C TYR A 66 -2.46 12.01 7.96
N GLU A 67 -2.96 13.20 8.26
CA GLU A 67 -2.67 14.41 7.46
C GLU A 67 -1.18 14.77 7.46
N SER A 68 -0.53 14.65 8.62
CA SER A 68 0.92 14.84 8.75
C SER A 68 1.70 13.82 7.93
N ALA A 69 1.30 12.55 7.97
CA ALA A 69 1.91 11.48 7.20
C ALA A 69 1.72 11.69 5.69
N LEU A 70 0.52 12.08 5.25
CA LEU A 70 0.21 12.39 3.86
C LEU A 70 1.05 13.57 3.35
N ARG A 71 1.14 14.65 4.14
CA ARG A 71 1.98 15.82 3.82
C ARG A 71 3.46 15.44 3.72
N LEU A 72 3.96 14.63 4.66
CA LEU A 72 5.33 14.14 4.64
C LEU A 72 5.61 13.27 3.41
N GLN A 73 4.70 12.35 3.09
CA GLN A 73 4.81 11.50 1.91
C GLN A 73 4.85 12.33 0.62
N ASN A 74 3.96 13.31 0.48
CA ASN A 74 3.95 14.22 -0.65
C ASN A 74 5.23 15.06 -0.74
N LYS A 75 5.79 15.51 0.40
CA LYS A 75 7.09 16.21 0.44
C LYS A 75 8.23 15.31 -0.03
N ARG A 76 8.25 14.04 0.40
CA ARG A 76 9.24 13.04 -0.03
C ARG A 76 9.14 12.78 -1.54
N LEU A 77 7.94 12.60 -2.08
CA LEU A 77 7.74 12.40 -3.53
C LEU A 77 8.18 13.61 -4.36
N LYS A 78 7.91 14.84 -3.90
CA LYS A 78 8.44 16.06 -4.53
C LYS A 78 9.98 16.08 -4.55
N ARG A 79 10.61 15.66 -3.45
CA ARG A 79 12.08 15.55 -3.39
C ARG A 79 12.62 14.53 -4.37
N VAL A 80 11.99 13.36 -4.48
CA VAL A 80 12.36 12.32 -5.45
C VAL A 80 12.25 12.86 -6.89
N ALA A 81 11.16 13.54 -7.22
CA ALA A 81 10.99 14.15 -8.54
C ALA A 81 12.12 15.14 -8.87
N LYS A 82 12.53 15.97 -7.91
CA LYS A 82 13.64 16.91 -8.06
C LYS A 82 14.99 16.20 -8.26
N ILE A 83 15.27 15.16 -7.47
CA ILE A 83 16.53 14.38 -7.58
C ILE A 83 16.64 13.73 -8.96
N LEU A 84 15.52 13.26 -9.49
CA LEU A 84 15.45 12.61 -10.80
C LEU A 84 15.32 13.60 -11.97
N GLY A 85 15.30 14.92 -11.73
CA GLY A 85 15.15 15.94 -12.78
C GLY A 85 13.81 15.88 -13.51
N LEU A 86 12.76 15.36 -12.86
CA LEU A 86 11.45 15.19 -13.50
C LEU A 86 10.68 16.52 -13.51
N ASN A 87 10.18 16.89 -14.69
CA ASN A 87 9.26 18.03 -14.86
C ASN A 87 7.81 17.70 -14.47
N VAL A 88 7.56 16.52 -13.90
CA VAL A 88 6.22 16.05 -13.50
C VAL A 88 6.11 15.92 -11.98
N LYS A 89 4.92 16.20 -11.45
CA LYS A 89 4.63 16.04 -10.03
C LYS A 89 4.37 14.57 -9.69
N LEU A 90 5.30 13.94 -8.98
CA LEU A 90 5.08 12.61 -8.41
C LEU A 90 4.07 12.66 -7.25
N THR A 91 3.12 11.73 -7.27
CA THR A 91 2.13 11.52 -6.20
C THR A 91 1.93 10.02 -5.97
N THR A 92 1.26 9.65 -4.88
CA THR A 92 0.85 8.25 -4.63
C THR A 92 -0.12 7.73 -5.70
N HIS A 93 -0.86 8.61 -6.37
CA HIS A 93 -1.71 8.24 -7.51
C HIS A 93 -0.88 7.84 -8.73
N VAL A 94 0.23 8.54 -9.01
CA VAL A 94 1.11 8.21 -10.15
C VAL A 94 1.61 6.78 -10.04
N ALA A 95 2.12 6.36 -8.88
CA ALA A 95 2.59 4.99 -8.66
C ALA A 95 1.49 3.94 -8.94
N ARG A 96 0.26 4.22 -8.52
CA ARG A 96 -0.89 3.34 -8.80
C ARG A 96 -1.21 3.25 -10.29
N HIS A 97 -1.23 4.39 -10.98
CA HIS A 97 -1.50 4.44 -12.42
C HIS A 97 -0.40 3.72 -13.20
N SER A 98 0.87 3.95 -12.87
CA SER A 98 1.99 3.24 -13.49
C SER A 98 1.88 1.73 -13.32
N TRP A 99 1.57 1.25 -12.11
CA TRP A 99 1.37 -0.19 -11.89
C TRP A 99 0.23 -0.76 -12.76
N ALA A 100 -0.91 -0.07 -12.83
CA ALA A 100 -2.06 -0.51 -13.62
C ALA A 100 -1.74 -0.53 -15.12
N THR A 101 -1.09 0.50 -15.63
CA THR A 101 -0.62 0.56 -17.03
C THR A 101 0.33 -0.59 -17.33
N ILE A 102 1.35 -0.81 -16.50
CA ILE A 102 2.31 -1.91 -16.68
C ILE A 102 1.61 -3.26 -16.63
N ALA A 103 0.66 -3.46 -15.71
CA ALA A 103 -0.10 -4.71 -15.61
C ALA A 103 -0.89 -4.98 -16.90
N ARG A 104 -1.63 -3.97 -17.39
CA ARG A 104 -2.37 -4.05 -18.65
C ARG A 104 -1.44 -4.36 -19.83
N ASP A 105 -0.32 -3.65 -19.94
CA ASP A 105 0.62 -3.79 -21.05
C ASP A 105 1.32 -5.15 -21.03
N LYS A 106 1.43 -5.79 -19.85
CA LYS A 106 1.87 -7.17 -19.67
C LYS A 106 0.76 -8.21 -19.87
N GLY A 107 -0.43 -7.80 -20.30
CA GLY A 107 -1.56 -8.72 -20.52
C GLY A 107 -2.17 -9.27 -19.23
N VAL A 108 -1.90 -8.65 -18.06
CA VAL A 108 -2.59 -9.00 -16.82
C VAL A 108 -4.02 -8.48 -16.93
N ASP A 109 -4.94 -9.41 -17.16
CA ASP A 109 -6.35 -9.08 -17.26
C ASP A 109 -6.87 -8.55 -15.92
N TYR A 110 -7.54 -7.40 -15.94
CA TYR A 110 -8.26 -6.86 -14.79
C TYR A 110 -9.42 -7.78 -14.35
N SER A 111 -9.82 -8.71 -15.23
CA SER A 111 -10.82 -9.76 -14.97
C SER A 111 -10.25 -11.01 -14.29
N TYR A 112 -8.94 -11.07 -13.98
CA TYR A 112 -8.41 -12.00 -12.99
C TYR A 112 -8.97 -11.65 -11.61
N LYS A 113 -10.26 -11.95 -11.44
CA LYS A 113 -10.92 -12.15 -10.18
C LYS A 113 -10.00 -13.05 -9.38
N PHE A 114 -9.71 -12.61 -8.17
CA PHE A 114 -9.23 -13.41 -7.06
C PHE A 114 -9.86 -14.81 -7.10
N LYS A 115 -9.22 -15.76 -7.80
CA LYS A 115 -9.40 -17.18 -7.57
C LYS A 115 -8.57 -17.49 -6.33
N ILE A 116 -9.06 -17.07 -5.18
CA ILE A 116 -8.66 -17.68 -3.92
C ILE A 116 -9.63 -18.83 -3.70
N ASN A 117 -9.06 -20.01 -3.88
CA ASN A 117 -9.64 -21.32 -3.66
C ASN A 117 -10.62 -21.34 -2.47
N ASN A 118 -11.89 -21.56 -2.77
CA ASN A 118 -12.75 -22.34 -1.87
C ASN A 118 -12.28 -23.79 -2.03
N HIS A 119 -11.45 -24.26 -1.10
CA HIS A 119 -11.38 -25.68 -0.80
C HIS A 119 -11.84 -25.85 0.65
N GLU A 120 -13.01 -26.49 0.76
CA GLU A 120 -13.34 -27.39 1.87
C GLU A 120 -12.22 -28.40 2.10
#